data_AF-A0A9D1BWP9-F1
#
_entry.id   AF-A0A9D1BWP9-F1
#
_cell.length_a   1.000
_cell.length_b   1.000
_cell.length_c   1.000
_cell.angle_alpha   90.00
_cell.angle_beta   90.00
_cell.angle_gamma   90.00
#
_symmetry.space_group_name_H-M   'P 1'
#
loop_
_entity.id
_entity.type
_entity.pdbx_description
1 polymer ?
#
loop_
_entity_poly.entity_id
_entity_poly.type
_entity_poly.pdbx_seq_one_letter_code
_entity_poly.pdbx_strand_id
1 'polypeptide(L)'
;QIKNYDYFVLLNSDVEVSPQWLEPMVEAMEADRSIAACQPKILSEKKRDYFEHAGAAGGWLDCLYYPFCRGRVFHLTEKDEGQYDHSEEIFWASGAAMICRAKLFLDIGGFDDFFFAHMEEIDLCWRIKRAGYRIMSIPQSVVYHVGGGTLDYDNPRKVFLNFRNSLFMIFKNKSMRTLWWLFFVRLSLDGLAGILFLTEGKWKNILAILKAHFAFYRAIPQLRKRAKSERELIERVSISKEMNTKGILDKSIVLGFYLQGRRRFGELVEMEDRAFSM
;
A
#
# COMPACT_ATOMS: atom_id res chain seq x y z
N GLN A 1 -20.02 -16.87 -7.85
CA GLN A 1 -20.07 -17.54 -9.16
C GLN A 1 -19.25 -16.70 -10.17
N ILE A 2 -17.98 -16.44 -9.87
CA ILE A 2 -17.07 -15.65 -10.73
C ILE A 2 -16.07 -16.62 -11.33
N LYS A 3 -16.38 -17.17 -12.50
CA LYS A 3 -15.47 -18.01 -13.29
C LYS A 3 -15.61 -17.54 -14.74
N ASN A 4 -14.52 -17.58 -15.52
CA ASN A 4 -14.43 -17.19 -16.94
C ASN A 4 -14.16 -15.71 -17.24
N TYR A 5 -13.35 -15.03 -16.42
CA TYR A 5 -12.74 -13.74 -16.79
C TYR A 5 -11.22 -13.88 -16.68
N ASP A 6 -10.48 -13.21 -17.57
CA ASP A 6 -9.01 -13.17 -17.53
C ASP A 6 -8.49 -12.14 -16.53
N TYR A 7 -9.25 -11.05 -16.37
CA TYR A 7 -8.91 -9.91 -15.52
C TYR A 7 -10.05 -9.54 -14.59
N PHE A 8 -9.70 -9.10 -13.38
CA PHE A 8 -10.61 -8.39 -12.49
C PHE A 8 -10.18 -6.94 -12.40
N VAL A 9 -11.17 -6.05 -12.51
CA VAL A 9 -11.01 -4.62 -12.28
C VAL A 9 -11.68 -4.28 -10.97
N LEU A 10 -10.89 -3.75 -10.05
CA LEU A 10 -11.32 -3.20 -8.79
C LEU A 10 -11.37 -1.69 -8.97
N LEU A 11 -12.57 -1.13 -8.91
CA LEU A 11 -12.83 0.28 -9.16
C LEU A 11 -13.77 0.78 -8.09
N ASN A 12 -13.35 1.81 -7.35
CA ASN A 12 -14.19 2.47 -6.38
C ASN A 12 -15.37 3.19 -7.05
N SER A 13 -16.50 3.29 -6.34
CA SER A 13 -17.72 3.93 -6.85
C SER A 13 -17.59 5.44 -7.07
N ASP A 14 -16.58 6.08 -6.49
CA ASP A 14 -16.30 7.52 -6.56
C ASP A 14 -15.06 7.83 -7.42
N VAL A 15 -14.81 6.99 -8.43
CA VAL A 15 -13.78 7.19 -9.45
C VAL A 15 -14.42 7.55 -10.80
N GLU A 16 -13.98 8.67 -11.37
CA GLU A 16 -14.19 9.04 -12.77
C GLU A 16 -13.03 8.49 -13.61
N VAL A 17 -13.35 7.71 -14.65
CA VAL A 17 -12.35 7.11 -15.53
C VAL A 17 -12.14 7.94 -16.80
N SER A 18 -10.90 8.01 -17.30
CA SER A 18 -10.63 8.62 -18.60
C SER A 18 -10.98 7.67 -19.76
N PRO A 19 -11.21 8.21 -20.98
CA PRO A 19 -11.31 7.36 -22.17
C PRO A 19 -10.06 6.48 -22.32
N GLN A 20 -10.27 5.22 -22.66
CA GLN A 20 -9.21 4.23 -22.86
C GLN A 20 -8.31 3.99 -21.63
N TRP A 21 -8.82 4.23 -20.41
CA TRP A 21 -8.02 4.02 -19.21
C TRP A 21 -7.64 2.55 -19.00
N LEU A 22 -8.38 1.56 -19.50
CA LEU A 22 -8.12 0.16 -19.16
C LEU A 22 -7.07 -0.47 -20.09
N GLU A 23 -7.08 -0.06 -21.35
CA GLU A 23 -6.36 -0.64 -22.48
C GLU A 23 -4.84 -0.65 -22.25
N PRO A 24 -4.17 0.46 -21.84
CA PRO A 24 -2.74 0.45 -21.58
C PRO A 24 -2.32 -0.56 -20.49
N MET A 25 -3.17 -0.75 -19.48
CA MET A 25 -2.89 -1.70 -18.42
C MET A 25 -3.08 -3.14 -18.87
N VAL A 26 -4.11 -3.42 -19.67
CA VAL A 26 -4.33 -4.75 -20.26
C VAL A 26 -3.19 -5.10 -21.22
N GLU A 27 -2.78 -4.17 -22.09
CA GLU A 27 -1.65 -4.34 -23.00
C GLU A 27 -0.35 -4.66 -22.26
N ALA A 28 -0.04 -3.91 -21.20
CA ALA A 28 1.13 -4.18 -20.36
C ALA A 28 1.08 -5.59 -19.75
N MET A 29 -0.09 -6.02 -19.26
CA MET A 29 -0.27 -7.36 -18.69
C MET A 29 -0.24 -8.47 -19.76
N GLU A 30 -0.75 -8.24 -20.97
CA GLU A 30 -0.64 -9.24 -22.04
C GLU A 30 0.81 -9.40 -22.53
N ALA A 31 1.58 -8.30 -22.57
CA ALA A 31 2.98 -8.29 -22.97
C ALA A 31 3.91 -9.01 -21.98
N ASP A 32 3.63 -8.95 -20.67
CA ASP A 32 4.45 -9.58 -19.64
C ASP A 32 3.59 -10.37 -18.63
N ARG A 33 3.69 -11.70 -18.71
CA ARG A 33 2.97 -12.64 -17.83
C ARG A 33 3.40 -12.54 -16.35
N SER A 34 4.58 -11.99 -16.05
CA SER A 34 5.05 -11.75 -14.68
C SER A 34 4.36 -10.57 -14.00
N ILE A 35 3.68 -9.69 -14.76
CA ILE A 35 2.84 -8.62 -14.20
C ILE A 35 1.52 -9.24 -13.75
N ALA A 36 1.28 -9.17 -12.44
CA ALA A 36 0.08 -9.71 -11.79
C ALA A 36 -1.04 -8.68 -11.60
N ALA A 37 -0.65 -7.42 -11.39
CA ALA A 37 -1.57 -6.32 -11.21
C ALA A 37 -0.99 -5.00 -11.72
N CYS A 38 -1.87 -4.09 -12.13
CA CYS A 38 -1.53 -2.73 -12.54
C CYS A 38 -2.42 -1.71 -11.81
N GLN A 39 -1.87 -0.52 -11.59
CA GLN A 39 -2.58 0.67 -11.12
C GLN A 39 -2.47 1.78 -12.19
N PRO A 40 -3.55 2.52 -12.49
CA PRO A 40 -3.44 3.76 -13.24
C PRO A 40 -2.76 4.87 -12.41
N LYS A 41 -2.46 5.99 -13.05
CA LYS A 41 -2.22 7.25 -12.36
C LYS A 41 -3.55 7.75 -11.77
N ILE A 42 -3.58 7.97 -10.46
CA ILE A 42 -4.76 8.44 -9.74
C ILE A 42 -4.59 9.92 -9.38
N LEU A 43 -5.42 10.77 -9.99
CA LEU A 43 -5.45 12.22 -9.76
C LEU A 43 -6.67 12.62 -8.94
N SER A 44 -6.59 13.76 -8.24
CA SER A 44 -7.73 14.27 -7.48
C SER A 44 -8.80 14.78 -8.44
N GLU A 45 -10.05 14.38 -8.25
CA GLU A 45 -11.17 14.93 -9.02
C GLU A 45 -11.36 16.43 -8.74
N LYS A 46 -11.28 16.83 -7.47
CA LYS A 46 -11.42 18.24 -7.03
C LYS A 46 -10.26 19.13 -7.46
N LYS A 47 -9.06 18.58 -7.56
CA LYS A 47 -7.84 19.29 -7.93
C LYS A 47 -7.06 18.48 -8.95
N ARG A 48 -7.54 18.48 -10.20
CA ARG A 48 -7.07 17.60 -11.29
C ARG A 48 -5.59 17.71 -11.63
N ASP A 49 -4.92 18.78 -11.23
CA ASP A 49 -3.47 18.95 -11.38
C ASP A 49 -2.67 18.37 -10.20
N TYR A 50 -3.30 17.67 -9.25
CA TYR A 50 -2.64 17.04 -8.10
C TYR A 50 -2.93 15.54 -8.04
N PHE A 51 -1.96 14.80 -7.54
CA PHE A 51 -2.14 13.38 -7.22
C PHE A 51 -3.18 13.19 -6.13
N GLU A 52 -3.93 12.09 -6.23
CA GLU A 52 -4.87 11.70 -5.19
C GLU A 52 -4.18 10.92 -4.08
N HIS A 53 -4.70 11.05 -2.87
CA HIS A 53 -4.12 10.52 -1.66
C HIS A 53 -4.15 8.98 -1.60
N ALA A 54 -5.24 8.35 -2.02
CA ALA A 54 -5.42 6.90 -2.02
C ALA A 54 -4.76 6.24 -3.24
N GLY A 55 -3.47 6.51 -3.49
CA GLY A 55 -2.67 5.70 -4.42
C GLY A 55 -1.74 6.48 -5.35
N ALA A 56 -2.05 7.75 -5.65
CA ALA A 56 -1.25 8.62 -6.52
C ALA A 56 -0.74 7.89 -7.80
N ALA A 57 0.56 7.93 -8.09
CA ALA A 57 1.20 7.18 -9.18
C ALA A 57 1.83 5.84 -8.72
N GLY A 58 1.28 5.24 -7.66
CA GLY A 58 1.59 3.89 -7.20
C GLY A 58 2.35 3.82 -5.87
N GLY A 59 2.13 2.73 -5.15
CA GLY A 59 2.46 2.57 -3.74
C GLY A 59 3.81 1.92 -3.45
N TRP A 60 4.49 2.42 -2.43
CA TRP A 60 5.77 1.95 -1.89
C TRP A 60 5.66 1.68 -0.38
N LEU A 61 6.60 0.91 0.15
CA LEU A 61 6.76 0.68 1.60
C LEU A 61 8.14 1.13 2.05
N ASP A 62 8.25 1.72 3.23
CA ASP A 62 9.54 2.04 3.85
C ASP A 62 10.11 0.84 4.65
N CYS A 63 11.29 0.98 5.26
CA CYS A 63 11.91 -0.11 6.02
C CYS A 63 11.16 -0.51 7.31
N LEU A 64 10.21 0.34 7.73
CA LEU A 64 9.28 0.11 8.84
C LEU A 64 7.87 -0.24 8.33
N TYR A 65 7.73 -0.48 7.02
CA TYR A 65 6.52 -0.83 6.29
C TYR A 65 5.39 0.20 6.41
N TYR A 66 5.74 1.47 6.54
CA TYR A 66 4.79 2.57 6.32
C TYR A 66 4.52 2.73 4.83
N PRO A 67 3.24 2.77 4.41
CA PRO A 67 2.90 2.97 3.01
C PRO A 67 2.94 4.45 2.61
N PHE A 68 3.65 4.71 1.52
CA PHE A 68 3.70 5.99 0.84
C PHE A 68 3.51 5.78 -0.67
N CYS A 69 3.35 6.83 -1.46
CA CYS A 69 3.12 6.69 -2.89
C CYS A 69 3.99 7.67 -3.68
N ARG A 70 4.26 7.33 -4.94
CA ARG A 70 4.77 8.28 -5.93
C ARG A 70 3.75 9.41 -6.10
N GLY A 71 4.05 10.59 -5.59
CA GLY A 71 3.11 11.72 -5.54
C GLY A 71 2.39 11.92 -4.20
N ARG A 72 2.70 11.14 -3.16
CA ARG A 72 2.18 11.34 -1.80
C ARG A 72 3.12 10.86 -0.70
N VAL A 73 3.40 11.75 0.25
CA VAL A 73 4.11 11.44 1.50
C VAL A 73 3.29 11.93 2.69
N PHE A 74 2.90 11.01 3.58
CA PHE A 74 1.96 11.27 4.68
C PHE A 74 0.71 12.01 4.18
N HIS A 75 0.47 13.23 4.67
CA HIS A 75 -0.68 14.08 4.35
C HIS A 75 -0.47 14.98 3.13
N LEU A 76 0.76 15.04 2.58
CA LEU A 76 1.08 15.89 1.44
C LEU A 76 0.91 15.11 0.13
N THR A 77 0.22 15.73 -0.82
CA THR A 77 0.14 15.29 -2.21
C THR A 77 0.91 16.25 -3.10
N GLU A 78 1.60 15.70 -4.09
CA GLU A 78 2.35 16.48 -5.07
C GLU A 78 1.43 16.99 -6.19
N LYS A 79 1.83 18.09 -6.81
CA LYS A 79 1.28 18.51 -8.10
C LYS A 79 1.79 17.56 -9.18
N ASP A 80 0.95 17.18 -10.14
CA ASP A 80 1.39 16.44 -11.32
C ASP A 80 2.05 17.40 -12.31
N GLU A 81 3.38 17.33 -12.36
CA GLU A 81 4.24 18.08 -13.27
C GLU A 81 4.82 17.14 -14.37
N GLY A 82 4.26 15.93 -14.50
CA GLY A 82 4.75 14.87 -15.41
C GLY A 82 5.87 14.02 -14.81
N GLN A 83 6.20 14.21 -13.53
CA GLN A 83 7.34 13.54 -12.87
C GLN A 83 7.18 12.01 -12.73
N TYR A 84 5.96 11.50 -12.95
CA TYR A 84 5.64 10.07 -12.88
C TYR A 84 4.95 9.53 -14.15
N ASP A 85 5.31 10.06 -15.33
CA ASP A 85 4.74 9.68 -16.65
C ASP A 85 5.34 8.42 -17.27
N HIS A 86 6.31 7.81 -16.59
CA HIS A 86 6.90 6.53 -16.97
C HIS A 86 6.35 5.39 -16.12
N SER A 87 6.08 4.26 -16.79
CA SER A 87 5.67 3.03 -16.14
C SER A 87 6.78 2.57 -15.19
N GLU A 88 6.42 2.29 -13.95
CA GLU A 88 7.36 1.91 -12.90
C GLU A 88 6.80 0.72 -12.13
N GLU A 89 7.69 -0.16 -11.70
CA GLU A 89 7.29 -1.23 -10.80
C GLU A 89 7.12 -0.70 -9.38
N ILE A 90 5.95 -0.95 -8.81
CA ILE A 90 5.54 -0.47 -7.49
C ILE A 90 5.38 -1.65 -6.53
N PHE A 91 5.35 -1.38 -5.22
CA PHE A 91 5.12 -2.42 -4.23
C PHE A 91 3.65 -2.82 -4.14
N TRP A 92 2.75 -1.83 -4.14
CA TRP A 92 1.32 -2.04 -4.01
C TRP A 92 0.52 -1.11 -4.91
N ALA A 93 -0.55 -1.65 -5.47
CA ALA A 93 -1.55 -0.94 -6.24
C ALA A 93 -2.75 -0.60 -5.34
N SER A 94 -3.35 0.56 -5.56
CA SER A 94 -4.46 1.08 -4.78
C SER A 94 -5.77 0.35 -5.05
N GLY A 95 -6.55 0.12 -4.00
CA GLY A 95 -7.92 -0.37 -4.11
C GLY A 95 -8.87 0.62 -4.81
N ALA A 96 -8.49 1.89 -4.97
CA ALA A 96 -9.31 2.87 -5.70
C ALA A 96 -9.47 2.52 -7.18
N ALA A 97 -8.38 2.06 -7.81
CA ALA A 97 -8.38 1.56 -9.17
C ALA A 97 -7.22 0.59 -9.36
N MET A 98 -7.52 -0.69 -9.61
CA MET A 98 -6.53 -1.73 -9.85
C MET A 98 -7.11 -2.76 -10.81
N ILE A 99 -6.30 -3.20 -11.77
CA ILE A 99 -6.57 -4.41 -12.55
C ILE A 99 -5.63 -5.52 -12.08
N CYS A 100 -6.12 -6.76 -12.00
CA CYS A 100 -5.31 -7.92 -11.66
C CYS A 100 -5.72 -9.15 -12.46
N ARG A 101 -4.81 -10.13 -12.61
CA ARG A 101 -5.13 -11.41 -13.24
C ARG A 101 -6.15 -12.15 -12.39
N ALA A 102 -7.32 -12.45 -12.95
CA ALA A 102 -8.42 -13.05 -12.22
C ALA A 102 -8.05 -14.41 -11.60
N LYS A 103 -7.36 -15.26 -12.38
CA LYS A 103 -6.88 -16.57 -11.89
C LYS A 103 -5.97 -16.43 -10.68
N LEU A 104 -4.95 -15.55 -10.76
CA LEU A 104 -4.03 -15.35 -9.65
C LEU A 104 -4.72 -14.74 -8.43
N PHE A 105 -5.62 -13.77 -8.62
CA PHE A 105 -6.40 -13.19 -7.53
C PHE A 105 -7.19 -14.26 -6.77
N LEU A 106 -7.85 -15.18 -7.47
CA LEU A 106 -8.58 -16.29 -6.86
C LEU A 106 -7.64 -17.29 -6.19
N ASP A 107 -6.59 -17.72 -6.88
CA ASP A 107 -5.68 -18.78 -6.41
C ASP A 107 -4.81 -18.33 -5.22
N ILE A 108 -4.53 -17.02 -5.09
CA ILE A 108 -3.80 -16.45 -3.96
C ILE A 108 -4.70 -16.13 -2.75
N GLY A 109 -6.02 -16.31 -2.90
CA GLY A 109 -7.02 -16.16 -1.83
C GLY A 109 -7.75 -14.81 -1.78
N GLY A 110 -7.62 -13.96 -2.79
CA GLY A 110 -8.31 -12.67 -2.88
C GLY A 110 -7.95 -11.72 -1.72
N PHE A 111 -8.88 -10.82 -1.35
CA PHE A 111 -8.73 -9.96 -0.17
C PHE A 111 -8.93 -10.73 1.13
N ASP A 112 -8.17 -10.36 2.17
CA ASP A 112 -8.35 -10.90 3.51
C ASP A 112 -9.46 -10.12 4.26
N ASP A 113 -10.62 -10.76 4.42
CA ASP A 113 -11.79 -10.23 5.12
C ASP A 113 -11.51 -9.78 6.57
N PHE A 114 -10.41 -10.23 7.18
CA PHE A 114 -10.04 -9.88 8.54
C PHE A 114 -9.63 -8.40 8.70
N PHE A 115 -9.26 -7.74 7.60
CA PHE A 115 -8.94 -6.32 7.58
C PHE A 115 -10.19 -5.43 7.66
N PHE A 116 -11.34 -5.92 7.17
CA PHE A 116 -12.59 -5.18 6.96
C PHE A 116 -12.48 -4.00 5.98
N ALA A 117 -11.53 -3.07 6.20
CA ALA A 117 -11.20 -1.95 5.32
C ALA A 117 -9.81 -1.40 5.64
N HIS A 118 -9.14 -0.82 4.65
CA HIS A 118 -7.75 -0.32 4.65
C HIS A 118 -6.68 -1.41 4.77
N MET A 119 -5.68 -1.34 3.90
CA MET A 119 -4.48 -2.20 3.83
C MET A 119 -4.75 -3.63 3.34
N GLU A 120 -5.99 -4.01 3.05
CA GLU A 120 -6.30 -5.28 2.40
C GLU A 120 -5.68 -5.38 1.01
N GLU A 121 -5.62 -4.25 0.29
CA GLU A 121 -4.97 -4.13 -1.02
C GLU A 121 -3.46 -4.24 -0.92
N ILE A 122 -2.88 -3.67 0.14
CA ILE A 122 -1.43 -3.74 0.37
C ILE A 122 -1.03 -5.15 0.79
N ASP A 123 -1.82 -5.82 1.64
CA ASP A 123 -1.62 -7.23 1.99
C ASP A 123 -1.72 -8.15 0.76
N LEU A 124 -2.72 -7.95 -0.10
CA LEU A 124 -2.84 -8.68 -1.36
C LEU A 124 -1.61 -8.48 -2.25
N CYS A 125 -1.19 -7.23 -2.45
CA CYS A 125 -0.01 -6.90 -3.24
C CYS A 125 1.27 -7.52 -2.66
N TRP A 126 1.39 -7.54 -1.33
CA TRP A 126 2.51 -8.17 -0.65
C TRP A 126 2.54 -9.68 -0.90
N ARG A 127 1.40 -10.36 -0.83
CA ARG A 127 1.30 -11.79 -1.16
C ARG A 127 1.68 -12.06 -2.62
N ILE A 128 1.23 -11.20 -3.55
CA ILE A 128 1.60 -11.25 -4.97
C ILE A 128 3.13 -11.10 -5.14
N LYS A 129 3.74 -10.12 -4.46
CA LYS A 129 5.20 -9.90 -4.46
C LYS A 129 5.96 -11.08 -3.86
N ARG A 130 5.43 -11.72 -2.80
CA ARG A 130 6.00 -12.95 -2.21
C ARG A 130 5.94 -14.15 -3.14
N ALA A 131 4.98 -14.17 -4.07
CA ALA A 131 4.90 -15.17 -5.14
C ALA A 131 5.83 -14.83 -6.34
N GLY A 132 6.61 -13.74 -6.26
CA GLY A 132 7.60 -13.35 -7.27
C GLY A 132 7.06 -12.49 -8.41
N TYR A 133 5.77 -12.14 -8.41
CA TYR A 133 5.17 -11.33 -9.47
C TYR A 133 5.48 -9.84 -9.32
N ARG A 134 5.27 -9.12 -10.42
CA ARG A 134 5.41 -7.67 -10.54
C ARG A 134 4.06 -6.99 -10.40
N ILE A 135 4.10 -5.76 -9.89
CA ILE A 135 2.94 -4.86 -9.80
C ILE A 135 3.37 -3.54 -10.39
N MET A 136 2.62 -3.02 -11.36
CA MET A 136 3.06 -1.87 -12.16
C MET A 136 2.16 -0.66 -11.97
N SER A 137 2.76 0.53 -11.92
CA SER A 137 2.04 1.77 -12.23
C SER A 137 2.12 2.01 -13.73
N ILE A 138 0.97 2.21 -14.38
CA ILE A 138 0.85 2.47 -15.82
C ILE A 138 0.23 3.87 -15.98
N PRO A 139 1.05 4.94 -16.03
CA PRO A 139 0.56 6.31 -16.01
C PRO A 139 -0.08 6.78 -17.33
N GLN A 140 0.04 5.98 -18.40
CA GLN A 140 -0.73 6.14 -19.63
C GLN A 140 -2.23 5.93 -19.40
N SER A 141 -2.59 5.22 -18.32
CA SER A 141 -3.94 5.14 -17.80
C SER A 141 -4.13 6.17 -16.68
N VAL A 142 -5.20 6.97 -16.78
CA VAL A 142 -5.51 8.01 -15.79
C VAL A 142 -6.94 7.85 -15.28
N VAL A 143 -7.11 8.01 -13.97
CA VAL A 143 -8.42 8.10 -13.33
C VAL A 143 -8.44 9.27 -12.34
N TYR A 144 -9.62 9.85 -12.12
CA TYR A 144 -9.86 10.91 -11.16
C TYR A 144 -10.68 10.37 -10.02
N HIS A 145 -10.17 10.46 -8.79
CA HIS A 145 -10.85 9.96 -7.61
C HIS A 145 -11.33 11.13 -6.76
N VAL A 146 -12.61 11.11 -6.36
CA VAL A 146 -13.20 12.17 -5.53
C VAL A 146 -12.42 12.29 -4.23
N GLY A 147 -12.17 11.16 -3.57
CA GLY A 147 -11.29 11.04 -2.42
C GLY A 147 -11.75 11.86 -1.20
N GLY A 148 -11.71 11.26 -0.01
CA GLY A 148 -12.04 11.92 1.27
C GLY A 148 -11.00 12.94 1.74
N GLY A 149 -10.50 13.77 0.83
CA GLY A 149 -9.23 14.51 0.85
C GLY A 149 -9.00 15.54 1.96
N THR A 150 -9.82 15.63 3.01
CA THR A 150 -9.49 16.45 4.20
C THR A 150 -10.36 16.23 5.44
N LEU A 151 -11.51 15.54 5.36
CA LEU A 151 -12.51 15.53 6.46
C LEU A 151 -12.67 14.22 7.24
N ASP A 152 -11.79 13.23 7.04
CA ASP A 152 -11.89 11.93 7.75
C ASP A 152 -10.56 11.42 8.34
N TYR A 153 -9.49 12.22 8.30
CA TYR A 153 -8.17 11.80 8.81
C TYR A 153 -8.12 11.70 10.34
N ASP A 154 -8.85 12.59 11.02
CA ASP A 154 -8.98 12.61 12.47
C ASP A 154 -10.09 11.69 13.00
N ASN A 155 -10.71 10.87 12.14
CA ASN A 155 -11.73 9.94 12.57
C ASN A 155 -11.09 8.82 13.42
N PRO A 156 -11.45 8.68 14.72
CA PRO A 156 -10.84 7.69 15.59
C PRO A 156 -11.03 6.25 15.09
N ARG A 157 -12.10 5.97 14.33
CA ARG A 157 -12.30 4.65 13.71
C ARG A 157 -11.27 4.38 12.62
N LYS A 158 -10.97 5.38 11.78
CA LYS A 158 -9.94 5.29 10.74
C LYS A 158 -8.55 5.13 11.36
N VAL A 159 -8.25 5.90 12.42
CA VAL A 159 -7.01 5.75 13.20
C VAL A 159 -6.91 4.32 13.74
N PHE A 160 -7.94 3.82 14.43
CA PHE A 160 -7.94 2.45 14.94
C PHE A 160 -7.68 1.41 13.85
N LEU A 161 -8.38 1.51 12.70
CA LEU A 161 -8.21 0.57 11.59
C LEU A 161 -6.80 0.64 11.01
N ASN A 162 -6.25 1.83 10.75
CA ASN A 162 -4.92 2.01 10.18
C ASN A 162 -3.81 1.40 11.06
N PHE A 163 -3.81 1.72 12.37
CA PHE A 163 -2.80 1.18 13.29
C PHE A 163 -2.94 -0.34 13.43
N ARG A 164 -4.17 -0.85 13.60
CA ARG A 164 -4.44 -2.29 13.73
C ARG A 164 -4.03 -3.04 12.47
N ASN A 165 -4.47 -2.59 11.30
CA ASN A 165 -4.27 -3.29 10.04
C ASN A 165 -2.82 -3.21 9.57
N SER A 166 -2.11 -2.11 9.86
CA SER A 166 -0.66 -2.03 9.62
C SER A 166 0.08 -3.15 10.38
N LEU A 167 -0.28 -3.39 11.65
CA LEU A 167 0.30 -4.49 12.44
C LEU A 167 -0.11 -5.88 11.91
N PHE A 168 -1.37 -6.05 11.47
CA PHE A 168 -1.84 -7.30 10.89
C PHE A 168 -1.05 -7.66 9.62
N MET A 169 -0.94 -6.70 8.71
CA MET A 169 -0.22 -6.84 7.44
C MET A 169 1.24 -7.23 7.66
N ILE A 170 1.94 -6.52 8.55
CA ILE A 170 3.33 -6.81 8.89
C ILE A 170 3.47 -8.22 9.49
N PHE A 171 2.60 -8.56 10.45
CA PHE A 171 2.63 -9.86 11.13
C PHE A 171 2.48 -11.03 10.15
N LYS A 172 1.57 -10.90 9.19
CA LYS A 172 1.26 -11.96 8.22
C LYS A 172 2.36 -12.18 7.19
N ASN A 173 3.11 -11.12 6.84
CA ASN A 173 4.02 -11.14 5.70
C ASN A 173 5.52 -11.17 6.07
N LYS A 174 5.89 -10.99 7.34
CA LYS A 174 7.29 -11.05 7.80
C LYS A 174 7.60 -12.27 8.66
N SER A 175 8.88 -12.64 8.67
CA SER A 175 9.40 -13.70 9.54
C SER A 175 9.38 -13.28 11.01
N MET A 176 9.17 -14.25 11.91
CA MET A 176 9.13 -14.00 13.38
C MET A 176 10.38 -13.30 13.91
N ARG A 177 11.56 -13.53 13.30
CA ARG A 177 12.81 -12.88 13.68
C ARG A 177 12.77 -11.36 13.43
N THR A 178 12.21 -10.94 12.30
CA THR A 178 12.07 -9.51 11.97
C THR A 178 11.02 -8.84 12.85
N LEU A 179 9.95 -9.57 13.20
CA LEU A 179 8.80 -9.01 13.94
C LEU A 179 9.17 -8.50 15.33
N TRP A 180 10.07 -9.16 16.06
CA TRP A 180 10.37 -8.76 17.44
C TRP A 180 10.97 -7.35 17.54
N TRP A 181 12.02 -7.07 16.76
CA TRP A 181 12.61 -5.72 16.70
C TRP A 181 11.64 -4.71 16.09
N LEU A 182 10.97 -5.10 15.00
CA LEU A 182 10.10 -4.19 14.26
C LEU A 182 8.90 -3.74 15.09
N PHE A 183 8.27 -4.64 15.83
CA PHE A 183 7.15 -4.27 16.70
C PHE A 183 7.60 -3.44 17.89
N PHE A 184 8.80 -3.64 18.42
CA PHE A 184 9.34 -2.74 19.43
C PHE A 184 9.47 -1.32 18.87
N VAL A 185 10.10 -1.15 17.72
CA VAL A 185 10.25 0.16 17.07
C VAL A 185 8.90 0.77 16.70
N ARG A 186 7.99 -0.01 16.12
CA ARG A 186 6.64 0.45 15.77
C ARG A 186 5.85 0.88 17.00
N LEU A 187 5.90 0.11 18.09
CA LEU A 187 5.26 0.50 19.34
C LEU A 187 5.81 1.83 19.88
N SER A 188 7.12 2.06 19.81
CA SER A 188 7.72 3.33 20.20
C SER A 188 7.26 4.49 19.31
N LEU A 189 7.23 4.30 17.98
CA LEU A 189 6.76 5.32 17.04
C LEU A 189 5.26 5.62 17.19
N ASP A 190 4.45 4.59 17.42
CA ASP A 190 3.03 4.74 17.69
C ASP A 190 2.80 5.49 19.02
N GLY A 191 3.65 5.25 20.02
CA GLY A 191 3.68 6.02 21.27
C GLY A 191 4.04 7.49 21.05
N LEU A 192 5.03 7.79 20.20
CA LEU A 192 5.36 9.17 19.81
C LEU A 192 4.19 9.84 19.09
N ALA A 193 3.50 9.14 18.19
CA ALA A 193 2.28 9.64 17.56
C ALA A 193 1.17 9.92 18.59
N GLY A 194 1.04 9.06 19.61
CA GLY A 194 0.14 9.28 20.74
C GLY A 194 0.46 10.54 21.54
N ILE A 195 1.76 10.85 21.75
CA ILE A 195 2.20 12.09 22.41
C ILE A 195 1.87 13.32 21.54
N LEU A 196 2.05 13.25 20.21
CA LEU A 196 1.63 14.34 19.32
C LEU A 196 0.12 14.58 19.42
N PHE A 197 -0.70 13.53 19.38
CA PHE A 197 -2.15 13.66 19.58
C PHE A 197 -2.53 14.19 20.96
N LEU A 198 -1.74 13.92 21.99
CA LEU A 198 -1.91 14.49 23.32
C LEU A 198 -1.72 16.01 23.29
N THR A 199 -0.68 16.50 22.61
CA THR A 199 -0.44 17.94 22.45
C THR A 199 -1.54 18.65 21.64
N GLU A 200 -2.23 17.91 20.76
CA GLU A 200 -3.37 18.41 19.98
C GLU A 200 -4.74 18.24 20.70
N GLY A 201 -4.77 17.67 21.90
CA GLY A 201 -6.01 17.40 22.64
C GLY A 201 -6.90 16.28 22.04
N LYS A 202 -6.35 15.44 21.16
CA LYS A 202 -7.08 14.40 20.43
C LYS A 202 -7.14 13.07 21.19
N TRP A 203 -7.72 13.10 22.39
CA TRP A 203 -7.82 11.93 23.30
C TRP A 203 -8.44 10.68 22.68
N LYS A 204 -9.46 10.86 21.82
CA LYS A 204 -10.11 9.73 21.12
C LYS A 204 -9.15 8.98 20.19
N ASN A 205 -8.18 9.66 19.59
CA ASN A 205 -7.18 9.05 18.72
C ASN A 205 -6.15 8.26 19.53
N ILE A 206 -5.77 8.74 20.72
CA ILE A 206 -4.90 7.99 21.64
C ILE A 206 -5.57 6.68 22.06
N LEU A 207 -6.84 6.74 22.46
CA LEU A 207 -7.63 5.54 22.80
C LEU A 207 -7.76 4.59 21.60
N ALA A 208 -7.88 5.12 20.39
CA ALA A 208 -7.92 4.33 19.17
C ALA A 208 -6.59 3.57 18.93
N ILE A 209 -5.43 4.20 19.14
CA ILE A 209 -4.11 3.55 19.05
C ILE A 209 -4.00 2.43 20.09
N LEU A 210 -4.32 2.72 21.36
CA LEU A 210 -4.27 1.70 22.42
C LEU A 210 -5.18 0.51 22.09
N LYS A 211 -6.42 0.79 21.67
CA LYS A 211 -7.39 -0.24 21.26
C LYS A 211 -6.86 -1.07 20.09
N ALA A 212 -6.18 -0.44 19.12
CA ALA A 212 -5.60 -1.12 17.96
C ALA A 212 -4.54 -2.14 18.38
N HIS A 213 -3.65 -1.76 19.30
CA HIS A 213 -2.63 -2.66 19.86
C HIS A 213 -3.26 -3.84 20.61
N PHE A 214 -4.23 -3.60 21.50
CA PHE A 214 -4.94 -4.70 22.19
C PHE A 214 -5.67 -5.63 21.22
N ALA A 215 -6.33 -5.07 20.21
CA ALA A 215 -7.00 -5.85 19.17
C ALA A 215 -5.99 -6.72 18.39
N PHE A 216 -4.81 -6.18 18.11
CA PHE A 216 -3.71 -6.93 17.49
C PHE A 216 -3.21 -8.08 18.36
N TYR A 217 -2.86 -7.83 19.62
CA TYR A 217 -2.38 -8.90 20.50
C TYR A 217 -3.41 -10.02 20.66
N ARG A 218 -4.69 -9.68 20.78
CA ARG A 218 -5.79 -10.65 20.83
C ARG A 218 -5.94 -11.44 19.52
N ALA A 219 -5.63 -10.84 18.37
CA ALA A 219 -5.77 -11.45 17.07
C ALA A 219 -4.60 -12.37 16.66
N ILE A 220 -3.47 -12.36 17.38
CA ILE A 220 -2.25 -13.13 17.03
C ILE A 220 -2.52 -14.61 16.68
N PRO A 221 -3.31 -15.39 17.46
CA PRO A 221 -3.58 -16.79 17.10
C PRO A 221 -4.28 -16.95 15.75
N GLN A 222 -5.27 -16.09 15.47
CA GLN A 222 -6.01 -16.07 14.21
C GLN A 222 -5.08 -15.66 13.06
N LEU A 223 -4.26 -14.62 13.26
CA LEU A 223 -3.30 -14.14 12.27
C LEU A 223 -2.25 -15.20 11.93
N ARG A 224 -1.77 -15.97 12.90
CA ARG A 224 -0.86 -17.10 12.64
C ARG A 224 -1.49 -18.16 11.75
N LYS A 225 -2.76 -18.51 12.01
CA LYS A 225 -3.50 -19.48 11.18
C LYS A 225 -3.68 -18.98 9.75
N ARG A 226 -4.06 -17.70 9.58
CA ARG A 226 -4.20 -17.07 8.26
C ARG A 226 -2.87 -17.00 7.52
N ALA A 227 -1.81 -16.51 8.17
CA ALA A 227 -0.46 -16.42 7.57
C ALA A 227 0.08 -17.79 7.10
N LYS A 228 -0.22 -18.87 7.84
CA LYS A 228 0.11 -20.23 7.39
C LYS A 228 -0.67 -20.62 6.13
N SER A 229 -1.99 -20.43 6.13
CA SER A 229 -2.85 -20.75 4.98
C SER A 229 -2.45 -19.96 3.73
N GLU A 230 -2.12 -18.68 3.89
CA GLU A 230 -1.68 -17.81 2.80
C GLU A 230 -0.32 -18.21 2.26
N ARG A 231 0.60 -18.65 3.13
CA ARG A 231 1.90 -19.18 2.69
C ARG A 231 1.72 -20.39 1.78
N GLU A 232 0.82 -21.30 2.11
CA GLU A 232 0.51 -22.47 1.28
C GLU A 232 -0.12 -22.06 -0.08
N LEU A 233 -0.96 -21.01 -0.09
CA LEU A 233 -1.52 -20.44 -1.33
C LEU A 233 -0.42 -19.81 -2.20
N ILE A 234 0.45 -19.00 -1.61
CA ILE A 234 1.58 -18.34 -2.28
C ILE A 234 2.53 -19.37 -2.90
N GLU A 235 2.90 -20.42 -2.14
CA GLU A 235 3.80 -21.48 -2.61
C GLU A 235 3.24 -22.21 -3.85
N ARG A 236 1.91 -22.36 -3.96
CA ARG A 236 1.26 -23.00 -5.13
C ARG A 236 1.31 -22.18 -6.40
N VAL A 237 1.35 -20.85 -6.30
CA VAL A 237 1.26 -19.93 -7.45
C VAL A 237 2.59 -19.23 -7.75
N SER A 238 3.63 -19.49 -6.96
CA SER A 238 4.90 -18.79 -7.02
C SER A 238 5.62 -19.02 -8.34
N ILE A 239 6.12 -17.94 -8.93
CA ILE A 239 6.97 -17.97 -10.14
C ILE A 239 8.46 -17.78 -9.82
N SER A 240 8.78 -17.43 -8.57
CA SER A 240 10.14 -17.29 -8.06
C SER A 240 10.27 -17.93 -6.68
N LYS A 241 11.50 -18.31 -6.29
CA LYS A 241 11.81 -18.72 -4.91
C LYS A 241 11.93 -17.51 -3.98
N GLU A 242 12.28 -16.36 -4.53
CA GLU A 242 12.50 -15.12 -3.78
C GLU A 242 11.35 -14.16 -3.98
N MET A 243 11.04 -13.42 -2.91
CA MET A 243 10.08 -12.33 -2.97
C MET A 243 10.63 -11.22 -3.85
N ASN A 244 9.79 -10.67 -4.72
CA ASN A 244 10.09 -9.43 -5.41
C ASN A 244 10.01 -8.26 -4.41
N THR A 245 11.14 -7.60 -4.17
CA THR A 245 11.27 -6.51 -3.18
C THR A 245 11.18 -5.12 -3.79
N LYS A 246 11.03 -4.98 -5.12
CA LYS A 246 10.95 -3.68 -5.79
C LYS A 246 9.76 -2.88 -5.24
N GLY A 247 10.04 -1.62 -4.87
CA GLY A 247 9.10 -0.72 -4.21
C GLY A 247 9.20 -0.70 -2.67
N ILE A 248 10.17 -1.42 -2.08
CA ILE A 248 10.56 -1.27 -0.68
C ILE A 248 11.76 -0.33 -0.60
N LEU A 249 11.61 0.79 0.10
CA LEU A 249 12.68 1.72 0.45
C LEU A 249 13.40 1.23 1.72
N ASP A 250 14.74 1.23 1.71
CA ASP A 250 15.60 0.81 2.83
C ASP A 250 15.64 1.83 4.00
N LYS A 251 15.10 3.03 3.79
CA LYS A 251 15.09 4.15 4.72
C LYS A 251 13.71 4.39 5.32
N SER A 252 13.70 5.09 6.46
CA SER A 252 12.46 5.47 7.13
C SER A 252 11.92 6.79 6.60
N ILE A 253 10.69 6.76 6.08
CA ILE A 253 10.01 7.98 5.64
C ILE A 253 9.65 8.87 6.83
N VAL A 254 9.50 8.30 8.03
CA VAL A 254 9.25 9.07 9.27
C VAL A 254 10.46 9.97 9.56
N LEU A 255 11.67 9.42 9.54
CA LEU A 255 12.89 10.19 9.77
C LEU A 255 13.14 11.19 8.63
N GLY A 256 12.98 10.75 7.37
CA GLY A 256 13.11 11.62 6.21
C GLY A 256 12.17 12.83 6.26
N PHE A 257 10.92 12.60 6.65
CA PHE A 257 9.91 13.66 6.71
C PHE A 257 10.07 14.55 7.93
N TYR A 258 10.09 13.99 9.14
CA TYR A 258 10.03 14.80 10.36
C TYR A 258 11.38 15.36 10.80
N LEU A 259 12.51 14.70 10.46
CA LEU A 259 13.84 15.15 10.87
C LEU A 259 14.64 15.79 9.73
N GLN A 260 14.50 15.28 8.49
CA GLN A 260 15.27 15.78 7.34
C GLN A 260 14.49 16.75 6.46
N GLY A 261 13.23 17.02 6.78
CA GLY A 261 12.39 17.98 6.07
C GLY A 261 12.00 17.56 4.64
N ARG A 262 12.17 16.29 4.26
CA ARG A 262 11.80 15.78 2.93
C ARG A 262 10.29 15.66 2.82
N ARG A 263 9.69 16.28 1.81
CA ARG A 263 8.23 16.38 1.63
C ARG A 263 7.73 15.68 0.37
N ARG A 264 8.61 15.35 -0.58
CA ARG A 264 8.26 14.72 -1.87
C ARG A 264 8.77 13.29 -1.95
N PHE A 265 8.13 12.47 -2.78
CA PHE A 265 8.55 11.08 -3.01
C PHE A 265 9.98 11.02 -3.58
N GLY A 266 10.29 11.81 -4.60
CA GLY A 266 11.63 11.82 -5.23
C GLY A 266 12.74 12.11 -4.23
N GLU A 267 12.52 13.07 -3.33
CA GLU A 267 13.47 13.40 -2.26
C GLU A 267 13.74 12.20 -1.34
N LEU A 268 12.76 11.34 -1.06
CA LEU A 268 12.95 10.17 -0.20
C LEU A 268 13.69 9.02 -0.89
N VAL A 269 13.50 8.85 -2.20
CA VAL A 269 14.03 7.70 -2.97
C VAL A 269 15.41 7.96 -3.58
N GLU A 270 15.73 9.19 -3.98
CA GLU A 270 17.10 9.57 -4.46
C GLU A 270 18.22 9.31 -3.45
N MET A 271 17.83 9.04 -2.20
CA MET A 271 18.72 8.60 -1.14
C MET A 271 19.33 7.22 -1.42
N GLU A 272 18.64 6.31 -2.10
CA GLU A 272 19.08 4.94 -2.38
C GLU A 272 20.25 4.93 -3.39
N ASP A 273 20.18 5.78 -4.42
CA ASP A 273 21.15 5.80 -5.53
C ASP A 273 22.55 6.32 -5.13
N ARG A 274 22.63 7.19 -4.10
CA ARG A 274 23.93 7.71 -3.61
C ARG A 274 24.69 6.77 -2.70
N ALA A 275 24.06 5.71 -2.18
CA ALA A 275 24.71 4.74 -1.30
C ALA A 275 25.36 3.57 -2.08
N PHE A 276 25.00 3.39 -3.36
CA PHE A 276 25.58 2.38 -4.26
C PHE A 276 26.60 2.96 -5.26
N SER A 277 26.89 4.26 -5.19
CA SER A 277 27.85 4.98 -6.05
C SER A 277 29.14 5.40 -5.32
N MET A 278 29.43 4.81 -4.16
CA MET A 278 30.73 4.83 -3.45
C MET A 278 31.20 3.41 -3.18
#